data_AF-A0A8T7JQE6-F1
#
_entry.id   AF-A0A8T7JQE6-F1
#
_cell.length_a   1.000
_cell.length_b   1.000
_cell.length_c   1.000
_cell.angle_alpha   90.00
_cell.angle_beta   90.00
_cell.angle_gamma   90.00
#
_symmetry.space_group_name_H-M   'P 1'
#
loop_
_entity.id
_entity.type
_entity.pdbx_description
1 polymer ?
#
loop_
_entity_poly.entity_id
_entity_poly.type
_entity_poly.pdbx_seq_one_letter_code
_entity_poly.pdbx_strand_id
1 'polypeptide(L)'
;MKSKRVWWIALAATVSALALCVGGLTAAGWAFNRLRPTPEPTKVPVQFGYCGAQLNTLCVVSFGQDVFGKTVVNLYVPRQTYPPFYMKVIRVSGESVYACEANQDVITSVYCSGEALNLGDGIELQLLAELDDRLLAQGVFSLTAFRVATPVPEPTQSEAASSPKTGATPTPRSGNPTQPSPSGRDSPQTLTPTSSSSYPYP
;
A
#
# COMPACT_ATOMS: atom_id res chain seq x y z
N MET A 1 72.39 18.55 24.22
CA MET A 1 71.29 17.98 25.05
C MET A 1 70.15 18.96 25.38
N LYS A 2 70.36 20.29 25.40
CA LYS A 2 69.31 21.27 25.77
C LYS A 2 68.20 21.47 24.70
N SER A 3 68.49 21.35 23.40
CA SER A 3 67.48 21.59 22.34
C SER A 3 66.37 20.54 22.27
N LYS A 4 66.68 19.27 22.60
CA LYS A 4 65.67 18.19 22.59
C LYS A 4 64.57 18.43 23.63
N ARG A 5 64.91 18.99 24.79
CA ARG A 5 63.93 19.27 25.87
C ARG A 5 62.97 20.39 25.50
N VAL A 6 63.43 21.41 24.77
CA VAL A 6 62.60 22.52 24.32
C VAL A 6 61.57 22.05 23.27
N TRP A 7 61.96 21.14 22.39
CA TRP A 7 61.07 20.59 21.36
C TRP A 7 59.92 19.75 21.95
N TRP A 8 60.19 18.94 22.98
CA TRP A 8 59.14 18.16 23.65
C TRP A 8 58.11 19.01 24.40
N ILE A 9 58.56 20.12 25.01
CA ILE A 9 57.65 21.03 25.73
C ILE A 9 56.71 21.76 24.75
N ALA A 10 57.23 22.21 23.60
CA ALA A 10 56.42 22.87 22.57
C ALA A 10 55.36 21.93 21.97
N LEU A 11 55.71 20.65 21.75
CA LEU A 11 54.81 19.65 21.20
C LEU A 11 53.71 19.25 22.20
N ALA A 12 54.03 19.15 23.49
CA ALA A 12 53.04 18.88 24.53
C ALA A 12 52.02 20.04 24.66
N ALA A 13 52.48 21.30 24.63
CA ALA A 13 51.61 22.46 24.72
C ALA A 13 50.63 22.57 23.53
N THR A 14 51.06 22.23 22.31
CA THR A 14 50.20 22.25 21.12
C THR A 14 49.14 21.15 21.15
N VAL A 15 49.50 19.93 21.57
CA VAL A 15 48.53 18.82 21.70
C VAL A 15 47.47 19.12 22.76
N SER A 16 47.85 19.69 23.91
CA SER A 16 46.90 20.07 24.96
C SER A 16 45.94 21.17 24.53
N ALA A 17 46.42 22.19 23.81
CA ALA A 17 45.56 23.25 23.27
C ALA A 17 44.54 22.71 22.25
N LEU A 18 44.96 21.80 21.38
CA LEU A 18 44.08 21.18 20.38
C LEU A 18 42.99 20.31 21.05
N ALA A 19 43.36 19.53 22.07
CA ALA A 19 42.42 18.68 22.81
C ALA A 19 41.33 19.49 23.53
N LEU A 20 41.68 20.64 24.12
CA LEU A 20 40.72 21.53 24.77
C LEU A 20 39.74 22.16 23.77
N CYS A 21 40.20 22.55 22.58
CA CYS A 21 39.33 23.10 21.54
C CYS A 21 38.32 22.06 21.01
N VAL A 22 38.74 20.81 20.78
CA VAL A 22 37.84 19.75 20.29
C VAL A 22 36.84 19.32 21.38
N GLY A 23 37.27 19.25 22.65
CA GLY A 23 36.39 18.97 23.78
C GLY A 23 35.31 20.05 23.99
N GLY A 24 35.65 21.33 23.83
CA GLY A 24 34.69 22.43 23.96
C GLY A 24 33.60 22.41 22.88
N LEU A 25 33.95 22.13 21.63
CA LEU A 25 33.01 22.08 20.51
C LEU A 25 32.02 20.91 20.61
N THR A 26 32.47 19.76 21.12
CA THR A 26 31.61 18.58 21.29
C THR A 26 30.62 18.74 22.46
N ALA A 27 31.04 19.35 23.58
CA ALA A 27 30.16 19.60 24.71
C ALA A 27 29.05 20.64 24.39
N ALA A 28 29.39 21.70 23.65
CA ALA A 28 28.41 22.70 23.22
C ALA A 28 27.38 22.11 22.24
N GLY A 29 27.80 21.27 21.30
CA GLY A 29 26.89 20.59 20.36
C GLY A 29 25.88 19.68 21.05
N TRP A 30 26.28 18.99 22.13
CA TRP A 30 25.37 18.15 22.91
C TRP A 30 24.35 18.95 23.74
N ALA A 31 24.73 20.10 24.29
CA ALA A 31 23.83 20.94 25.07
C ALA A 31 22.73 21.58 24.21
N PHE A 32 23.05 22.03 22.99
CA PHE A 32 22.07 22.65 22.10
C PHE A 32 21.06 21.66 21.51
N ASN A 33 21.42 20.38 21.35
CA ASN A 33 20.51 19.38 20.80
C ASN A 33 19.39 18.95 21.79
N ARG A 34 19.53 19.25 23.09
CA ARG A 34 18.52 18.97 24.11
C ARG A 34 17.45 20.05 24.28
N LEU A 35 17.66 21.24 23.72
CA LEU A 35 16.73 22.37 23.82
C LEU A 35 15.78 22.48 22.62
N ARG A 36 15.82 21.54 21.67
CA ARG A 36 14.80 21.48 20.62
C ARG A 36 13.50 20.97 21.27
N PRO A 37 12.44 21.80 21.35
CA PRO A 37 11.14 21.31 21.76
C PRO A 37 10.76 20.18 20.80
N THR A 38 10.57 18.98 21.33
CA THR A 38 10.00 17.86 20.58
C THR A 38 8.63 18.31 20.09
N PRO A 39 8.40 18.47 18.78
CA PRO A 39 7.12 18.92 18.29
C PRO A 39 6.06 17.89 18.72
N GLU A 40 5.04 18.38 19.42
CA GLU A 40 3.91 17.60 19.90
C GLU A 40 3.17 17.01 18.69
N PRO A 41 3.16 15.68 18.50
CA PRO A 41 2.63 15.06 17.30
C PRO A 41 1.12 14.86 17.45
N THR A 42 0.34 15.92 17.29
CA THR A 42 -1.12 15.83 17.36
C THR A 42 -1.77 16.30 16.07
N LYS A 43 -1.45 15.61 14.96
CA LYS A 43 -2.27 15.65 13.74
C LYS A 43 -2.93 14.29 13.59
N VAL A 44 -4.24 14.26 13.78
CA VAL A 44 -5.07 13.06 13.57
C VAL A 44 -4.79 12.50 12.17
N PRO A 45 -4.60 11.17 12.01
CA PRO A 45 -4.30 10.58 10.71
C PRO A 45 -5.43 10.85 9.71
N VAL A 46 -5.06 11.21 8.48
CA VAL A 46 -6.02 11.52 7.42
C VAL A 46 -6.63 10.22 6.89
N GLN A 47 -7.96 10.14 6.83
CA GLN A 47 -8.63 9.03 6.16
C GLN A 47 -8.60 9.23 4.64
N PHE A 48 -8.24 8.22 3.87
CA PHE A 48 -8.25 8.29 2.41
C PHE A 48 -8.89 7.05 1.75
N GLY A 49 -9.31 7.22 0.50
CA GLY A 49 -10.01 6.20 -0.29
C GLY A 49 -9.61 6.25 -1.76
N TYR A 50 -10.44 5.70 -2.64
CA TYR A 50 -10.25 5.80 -4.08
C TYR A 50 -10.45 7.25 -4.56
N CYS A 51 -9.67 7.65 -5.56
CA CYS A 51 -9.82 8.97 -6.17
C CYS A 51 -11.18 9.09 -6.87
N GLY A 52 -11.92 10.16 -6.55
CA GLY A 52 -13.13 10.56 -7.26
C GLY A 52 -12.84 11.48 -8.45
N ALA A 53 -13.86 12.19 -8.92
CA ALA A 53 -13.72 13.15 -10.02
C ALA A 53 -12.84 14.37 -9.68
N GLN A 54 -12.68 14.69 -8.39
CA GLN A 54 -11.87 15.83 -7.92
C GLN A 54 -10.61 15.33 -7.22
N LEU A 55 -9.45 15.69 -7.75
CA LEU A 55 -8.13 15.32 -7.23
C LEU A 55 -7.60 16.41 -6.29
N ASN A 56 -8.22 16.55 -5.12
CA ASN A 56 -7.88 17.60 -4.15
C ASN A 56 -7.26 17.05 -2.85
N THR A 57 -7.39 15.75 -2.60
CA THR A 57 -6.98 15.09 -1.35
C THR A 57 -6.19 13.83 -1.67
N LEU A 58 -5.40 13.35 -0.70
CA LEU A 58 -4.71 12.06 -0.83
C LEU A 58 -5.72 10.97 -1.20
N CYS A 59 -5.46 10.20 -2.25
CA CYS A 59 -6.34 9.11 -2.66
C CYS A 59 -5.60 8.06 -3.51
N VAL A 60 -6.15 6.86 -3.58
CA VAL A 60 -5.66 5.77 -4.44
C VAL A 60 -6.24 5.93 -5.83
N VAL A 61 -5.36 6.07 -6.82
CA VAL A 61 -5.71 6.16 -8.24
C VAL A 61 -5.97 4.76 -8.79
N SER A 62 -5.05 3.83 -8.54
CA SER A 62 -5.14 2.47 -9.07
C SER A 62 -4.25 1.48 -8.32
N PHE A 63 -4.61 0.20 -8.46
CA PHE A 63 -3.77 -0.94 -8.11
C PHE A 63 -3.34 -1.64 -9.39
N GLY A 64 -2.09 -2.06 -9.46
CA GLY A 64 -1.52 -2.80 -10.58
C GLY A 64 -0.51 -3.85 -10.12
N GLN A 65 0.09 -4.53 -11.10
CA GLN A 65 1.23 -5.41 -10.88
C GLN A 65 2.34 -5.03 -11.85
N ASP A 66 3.59 -5.10 -11.39
CA ASP A 66 4.75 -4.94 -12.24
C ASP A 66 5.09 -6.25 -13.00
N VAL A 67 6.15 -6.21 -13.80
CA VAL A 67 6.63 -7.36 -14.59
C VAL A 67 7.13 -8.53 -13.74
N PHE A 68 7.36 -8.31 -12.44
CA PHE A 68 7.80 -9.33 -11.48
C PHE A 68 6.64 -9.84 -10.60
N GLY A 69 5.40 -9.39 -10.85
CA GLY A 69 4.22 -9.74 -10.08
C GLY A 69 4.13 -9.02 -8.72
N LYS A 70 4.95 -8.00 -8.47
CA LYS A 70 4.82 -7.16 -7.28
C LYS A 70 3.63 -6.23 -7.45
N THR A 71 2.91 -5.97 -6.37
CA THR A 71 1.82 -5.00 -6.42
C THR A 71 2.37 -3.58 -6.45
N VAL A 72 1.80 -2.77 -7.33
CA VAL A 72 2.05 -1.33 -7.44
C VAL A 72 0.76 -0.59 -7.10
N VAL A 73 0.82 0.31 -6.13
CA VAL A 73 -0.29 1.19 -5.75
C VAL A 73 0.05 2.60 -6.21
N ASN A 74 -0.77 3.16 -7.10
CA ASN A 74 -0.62 4.53 -7.57
C ASN A 74 -1.48 5.45 -6.72
N LEU A 75 -0.85 6.47 -6.14
CA LEU A 75 -1.45 7.45 -5.24
C LEU A 75 -1.43 8.84 -5.89
N TYR A 76 -2.52 9.57 -5.72
CA TYR A 76 -2.50 11.01 -5.90
C TYR A 76 -2.17 11.66 -4.56
N VAL A 77 -1.10 12.47 -4.53
CA VAL A 77 -0.61 13.15 -3.34
C VAL A 77 -0.59 14.66 -3.62
N PRO A 78 -1.42 15.47 -2.93
CA PRO A 78 -1.38 16.93 -3.06
C PRO A 78 0.02 17.47 -2.74
N ARG A 79 0.48 18.45 -3.53
CA ARG A 79 1.81 19.05 -3.39
C ARG A 79 2.07 19.53 -1.95
N GLN A 80 3.30 19.34 -1.46
CA GLN A 80 3.83 19.88 -0.21
C GLN A 80 3.04 19.53 1.08
N THR A 81 2.14 18.54 1.02
CA THR A 81 1.28 18.21 2.17
C THR A 81 1.86 17.07 3.02
N TYR A 82 2.68 16.20 2.42
CA TYR A 82 3.22 15.01 3.06
C TYR A 82 4.77 15.01 2.99
N PRO A 83 5.46 14.69 4.10
CA PRO A 83 6.91 14.43 4.08
C PRO A 83 7.20 13.11 3.32
N PRO A 84 8.47 12.74 3.07
CA PRO A 84 8.81 11.40 2.61
C PRO A 84 8.14 10.32 3.49
N PHE A 85 7.55 9.32 2.85
CA PHE A 85 6.75 8.29 3.51
C PHE A 85 6.90 6.95 2.81
N TYR A 86 6.68 5.88 3.57
CA TYR A 86 6.47 4.54 3.04
C TYR A 86 5.04 4.09 3.35
N MET A 87 4.60 3.00 2.72
CA MET A 87 3.27 2.47 2.94
C MET A 87 3.35 1.10 3.62
N LYS A 88 2.59 0.90 4.68
CA LYS A 88 2.35 -0.40 5.31
C LYS A 88 0.98 -0.90 4.88
N VAL A 89 0.91 -2.16 4.47
CA VAL A 89 -0.34 -2.84 4.10
C VAL A 89 -0.64 -3.91 5.13
N ILE A 90 -1.77 -3.77 5.80
CA ILE A 90 -2.25 -4.69 6.83
C ILE A 90 -3.34 -5.55 6.24
N ARG A 91 -3.16 -6.87 6.36
CA ARG A 91 -4.04 -7.93 5.88
C ARG A 91 -4.38 -8.87 7.02
N VAL A 92 -5.37 -9.74 6.81
CA VAL A 92 -5.65 -10.85 7.74
C VAL A 92 -4.46 -11.80 7.85
N SER A 93 -3.69 -11.97 6.77
CA SER A 93 -2.50 -12.83 6.73
C SER A 93 -1.24 -12.21 7.35
N GLY A 94 -1.24 -10.90 7.64
CA GLY A 94 -0.10 -10.19 8.21
C GLY A 94 0.10 -8.79 7.64
N GLU A 95 1.24 -8.19 7.95
CA GLU A 95 1.64 -6.86 7.46
C GLU A 95 2.78 -6.94 6.43
N SER A 96 2.80 -6.03 5.46
CA SER A 96 3.89 -5.88 4.51
C SER A 96 4.22 -4.41 4.27
N VAL A 97 5.48 -4.12 3.96
CA VAL A 97 6.00 -2.75 3.74
C VAL A 97 6.25 -2.53 2.25
N TYR A 98 5.80 -1.38 1.75
CA TYR A 98 5.89 -0.94 0.37
C TYR A 98 6.75 0.31 0.31
N ALA A 99 7.75 0.28 -0.57
CA ALA A 99 8.60 1.43 -0.86
C ALA A 99 7.85 2.38 -1.80
N CYS A 100 7.79 3.66 -1.44
CA CYS A 100 7.06 4.67 -2.20
C CYS A 100 8.04 5.66 -2.86
N GLU A 101 7.82 5.94 -4.14
CA GLU A 101 8.63 6.87 -4.91
C GLU A 101 7.74 7.88 -5.62
N ALA A 102 8.12 9.16 -5.52
CA ALA A 102 7.45 10.23 -6.24
C ALA A 102 7.84 10.17 -7.73
N ASN A 103 6.86 10.28 -8.60
CA ASN A 103 7.09 10.38 -10.03
C ASN A 103 7.73 11.75 -10.36
N GLN A 104 8.87 11.73 -11.04
CA GLN A 104 9.65 12.94 -11.36
C GLN A 104 8.96 13.84 -12.39
N ASP A 105 8.17 13.24 -13.30
CA ASP A 105 7.43 13.96 -14.35
C ASP A 105 6.11 14.52 -13.83
N VAL A 106 5.46 13.79 -12.91
CA VAL A 106 4.16 14.14 -12.35
C VAL A 106 4.25 14.19 -10.83
N ILE A 107 4.61 15.35 -10.28
CA ILE A 107 4.97 15.49 -8.86
C ILE A 107 3.83 15.23 -7.86
N THR A 108 2.58 15.11 -8.33
CA THR A 108 1.42 14.71 -7.51
C THR A 108 1.14 13.21 -7.60
N SER A 109 1.95 12.46 -8.33
CA SER A 109 1.84 11.01 -8.50
C SER A 109 2.94 10.34 -7.70
N VAL A 110 2.56 9.43 -6.81
CA VAL A 110 3.47 8.57 -6.06
C VAL A 110 3.09 7.13 -6.35
N TYR A 111 4.06 6.28 -6.63
CA TYR A 111 3.83 4.84 -6.74
C TYR A 111 4.50 4.13 -5.56
N CYS A 112 3.77 3.20 -4.95
CA CYS A 112 4.29 2.35 -3.88
C CYS A 112 4.35 0.90 -4.36
N SER A 113 5.50 0.26 -4.25
CA SER A 113 5.72 -1.11 -4.72
C SER A 113 6.09 -2.06 -3.58
N GLY A 114 5.56 -3.28 -3.60
CA GLY A 114 5.75 -4.25 -2.52
C GLY A 114 5.25 -5.65 -2.87
N GLU A 115 4.95 -6.46 -1.85
CA GLU A 115 4.51 -7.84 -2.03
C GLU A 115 3.22 -7.93 -2.88
N ALA A 116 2.97 -9.08 -3.49
CA ALA A 116 1.73 -9.32 -4.21
C ALA A 116 0.52 -9.30 -3.25
N LEU A 117 -0.54 -8.61 -3.67
CA LEU A 117 -1.84 -8.64 -2.98
C LEU A 117 -2.75 -9.71 -3.57
N ASN A 118 -3.41 -10.46 -2.69
CA ASN A 118 -4.45 -11.38 -3.07
C ASN A 118 -5.74 -10.61 -3.37
N LEU A 119 -6.47 -11.11 -4.36
CA LEU A 119 -7.76 -10.56 -4.75
C LEU A 119 -8.85 -11.09 -3.82
N GLY A 120 -9.84 -10.26 -3.53
CA GLY A 120 -10.97 -10.59 -2.64
C GLY A 120 -10.71 -10.30 -1.16
N ASP A 121 -9.47 -10.03 -0.77
CA ASP A 121 -9.14 -9.68 0.61
C ASP A 121 -9.37 -8.19 0.88
N GLY A 122 -9.90 -7.89 2.07
CA GLY A 122 -9.89 -6.55 2.64
C GLY A 122 -8.48 -6.19 3.13
N ILE A 123 -8.01 -5.01 2.78
CA ILE A 123 -6.69 -4.51 3.15
C ILE A 123 -6.81 -3.12 3.79
N GLU A 124 -5.98 -2.85 4.78
CA GLU A 124 -5.79 -1.50 5.31
C GLU A 124 -4.44 -0.96 4.85
N LEU A 125 -4.46 0.20 4.20
CA LEU A 125 -3.27 0.93 3.79
C LEU A 125 -2.97 2.00 4.83
N GLN A 126 -1.73 2.05 5.32
CA GLN A 126 -1.23 3.08 6.22
C GLN A 126 -0.03 3.77 5.57
N LEU A 127 -0.04 5.10 5.51
CA LEU A 127 1.13 5.89 5.12
C LEU A 127 1.86 6.34 6.39
N LEU A 128 3.14 6.00 6.50
CA LEU A 128 3.97 6.34 7.65
C LEU A 128 5.16 7.21 7.19
N ALA A 129 5.47 8.25 7.95
CA ALA A 129 6.64 9.08 7.66
C ALA A 129 7.93 8.28 7.83
N GLU A 130 8.89 8.44 6.91
CA GLU A 130 10.17 7.71 6.95
C GLU A 130 11.05 8.11 8.13
N LEU A 131 10.90 9.34 8.64
CA LEU A 131 11.79 9.88 9.66
C LEU A 131 11.48 9.35 11.07
N ASP A 132 10.20 9.18 11.39
CA ASP A 132 9.71 8.95 12.75
C ASP A 132 8.60 7.89 12.85
N ASP A 133 8.31 7.17 11.76
CA ASP A 133 7.25 6.16 11.66
C ASP A 133 5.86 6.68 12.07
N ARG A 134 5.64 8.00 12.02
CA ARG A 134 4.36 8.58 12.39
C ARG A 134 3.32 8.29 11.32
N LEU A 135 2.15 7.81 11.74
CA LEU A 135 1.01 7.62 10.86
C LEU A 135 0.52 8.96 10.29
N LEU A 136 0.58 9.09 8.97
CA LEU A 136 0.16 10.28 8.23
C LEU A 136 -1.27 10.15 7.74
N ALA A 137 -1.61 8.97 7.21
CA ALA A 137 -2.90 8.68 6.63
C ALA A 137 -3.21 7.18 6.67
N GLN A 138 -4.49 6.82 6.68
CA GLN A 138 -4.94 5.44 6.62
C GLN A 138 -6.21 5.29 5.76
N GLY A 139 -6.42 4.11 5.19
CA GLY A 139 -7.63 3.83 4.41
C GLY A 139 -7.87 2.33 4.27
N VAL A 140 -9.14 1.93 4.23
CA VAL A 140 -9.55 0.52 4.09
C VAL A 140 -10.07 0.29 2.67
N PHE A 141 -9.56 -0.77 2.02
CA PHE A 141 -9.80 -1.09 0.63
C PHE A 141 -10.17 -2.56 0.46
N SER A 142 -10.87 -2.88 -0.63
CA SER A 142 -11.18 -4.25 -1.01
C SER A 142 -10.87 -4.43 -2.49
N LEU A 143 -9.98 -5.38 -2.82
CA LEU A 143 -9.55 -5.59 -4.20
C LEU A 143 -10.47 -6.58 -4.90
N THR A 144 -11.35 -6.09 -5.76
CA THR A 144 -12.19 -6.93 -6.62
C THR A 144 -11.57 -7.06 -8.00
N ALA A 145 -11.23 -8.28 -8.43
CA ALA A 145 -10.89 -8.54 -9.82
C ALA A 145 -12.11 -9.03 -10.60
N PHE A 146 -12.34 -8.43 -11.76
CA PHE A 146 -13.28 -8.95 -12.74
C PHE A 146 -12.47 -9.58 -13.88
N ARG A 147 -12.64 -10.88 -14.09
CA ARG A 147 -12.16 -11.53 -15.32
C ARG A 147 -13.09 -11.13 -16.45
N VAL A 148 -12.63 -10.25 -17.33
CA VAL A 148 -13.30 -10.00 -18.60
C VAL A 148 -12.94 -11.16 -19.52
N ALA A 149 -13.89 -12.07 -19.75
CA ALA A 149 -13.74 -13.08 -20.78
C ALA A 149 -13.75 -12.38 -22.14
N THR A 150 -12.63 -12.42 -22.86
CA THR A 150 -12.62 -12.00 -24.25
C THR A 150 -13.52 -12.96 -25.03
N PRO A 151 -14.60 -12.50 -25.68
CA PRO A 151 -15.41 -13.38 -26.50
C PRO A 151 -14.50 -13.97 -27.58
N VAL A 152 -14.35 -15.29 -27.58
CA VAL A 152 -13.69 -16.00 -28.67
C VAL A 152 -14.57 -15.75 -29.89
N PRO A 153 -14.06 -15.13 -30.98
CA PRO A 153 -14.83 -15.00 -32.19
C PRO A 153 -15.20 -16.42 -32.64
N GLU A 154 -16.50 -16.70 -32.66
CA GLU A 154 -17.04 -17.94 -33.19
C GLU A 154 -16.50 -18.10 -34.62
N PRO A 155 -15.86 -19.24 -34.96
CA PRO A 155 -15.32 -19.40 -36.30
C PRO A 155 -16.49 -19.30 -37.27
N THR A 156 -16.47 -18.27 -38.11
CA THR A 156 -17.38 -18.10 -39.24
C THR A 156 -17.41 -19.43 -40.00
N GLN A 157 -18.50 -20.19 -39.84
CA GLN A 157 -18.76 -21.34 -40.68
C GLN A 157 -18.89 -20.80 -42.11
N SER A 158 -17.83 -20.96 -42.88
CA SER A 158 -17.92 -20.83 -44.33
C SER A 158 -18.91 -21.91 -44.77
N GLU A 159 -20.09 -21.45 -45.19
CA GLU A 159 -21.18 -22.24 -45.75
C GLU A 159 -20.63 -23.01 -46.96
N ALA A 160 -20.18 -24.25 -46.73
CA ALA A 160 -19.80 -25.16 -47.77
C ALA A 160 -21.08 -25.63 -48.47
N ALA A 161 -21.17 -25.32 -49.76
CA ALA A 161 -22.27 -25.67 -50.63
C ALA A 161 -22.66 -27.15 -50.48
N SER A 162 -23.97 -27.35 -50.33
CA SER A 162 -24.70 -28.61 -50.25
C SER A 162 -24.23 -29.66 -51.28
N SER A 163 -24.11 -30.91 -50.83
CA SER A 163 -24.54 -32.06 -51.63
C SER A 163 -25.25 -33.10 -50.75
N PRO A 164 -26.33 -33.73 -51.23
CA PRO A 164 -27.24 -34.49 -50.39
C PRO A 164 -26.84 -35.97 -50.31
N LYS A 165 -26.93 -36.56 -49.12
CA LYS A 165 -27.10 -38.01 -49.00
C LYS A 165 -27.98 -38.41 -47.82
N THR A 166 -29.18 -38.81 -48.21
CA THR A 166 -30.20 -39.58 -47.51
C THR A 166 -29.65 -40.78 -46.72
N GLY A 167 -30.20 -41.02 -45.53
CA GLY A 167 -30.34 -42.40 -45.02
C GLY A 167 -30.35 -42.58 -43.50
N ALA A 168 -31.57 -42.77 -42.95
CA ALA A 168 -31.94 -43.59 -41.77
C ALA A 168 -31.34 -43.20 -40.39
N THR A 169 -31.99 -43.30 -39.21
CA THR A 169 -33.30 -43.71 -38.68
C THR A 169 -33.23 -43.36 -37.17
N PRO A 170 -34.32 -42.99 -36.48
CA PRO A 170 -34.26 -42.58 -35.07
C PRO A 170 -34.17 -43.78 -34.12
N THR A 171 -33.50 -43.61 -32.98
CA THR A 171 -33.69 -44.50 -31.81
C THR A 171 -33.75 -43.66 -30.54
N PRO A 172 -34.85 -43.71 -29.77
CA PRO A 172 -34.96 -43.02 -28.50
C PRO A 172 -34.35 -43.89 -27.40
N ARG A 173 -33.52 -43.30 -26.52
CA ARG A 173 -33.17 -43.94 -25.25
C ARG A 173 -33.52 -43.01 -24.09
N SER A 174 -34.74 -43.23 -23.60
CA SER A 174 -35.17 -42.89 -22.26
C SER A 174 -34.29 -43.62 -21.24
N GLY A 175 -33.85 -42.89 -20.21
CA GLY A 175 -32.97 -43.42 -19.17
C GLY A 175 -32.85 -42.43 -18.02
N ASN A 176 -33.98 -42.17 -17.35
CA ASN A 176 -34.03 -41.57 -16.03
C ASN A 176 -33.80 -42.67 -14.98
N PRO A 177 -32.89 -42.47 -14.02
CA PRO A 177 -33.19 -42.89 -12.65
C PRO A 177 -32.82 -41.82 -11.61
N THR A 178 -33.88 -41.30 -10.98
CA THR A 178 -34.09 -41.13 -9.53
C THR A 178 -32.88 -40.99 -8.58
N GLN A 179 -32.79 -39.80 -7.95
CA GLN A 179 -32.59 -39.47 -6.51
C GLN A 179 -31.74 -40.41 -5.62
N PRO A 180 -30.90 -39.83 -4.72
CA PRO A 180 -31.45 -39.41 -3.42
C PRO A 180 -31.03 -38.01 -2.93
N SER A 181 -31.92 -37.50 -2.09
CA SER A 181 -31.86 -36.27 -1.30
C SER A 181 -30.92 -36.39 -0.10
N PRO A 182 -30.35 -35.28 0.37
CA PRO A 182 -30.15 -35.06 1.79
C PRO A 182 -31.05 -33.91 2.28
N SER A 183 -32.04 -34.28 3.08
CA SER A 183 -32.72 -33.39 4.01
C SER A 183 -31.76 -32.86 5.07
N GLY A 184 -31.92 -31.58 5.41
CA GLY A 184 -31.74 -31.10 6.78
C GLY A 184 -30.46 -30.33 7.07
N ARG A 185 -30.56 -29.00 7.13
CA ARG A 185 -30.78 -28.32 8.42
C ARG A 185 -31.02 -26.84 8.24
N ASP A 186 -32.15 -26.41 8.80
CA ASP A 186 -32.45 -25.05 9.19
C ASP A 186 -31.33 -24.45 10.06
N SER A 187 -30.92 -23.22 9.74
CA SER A 187 -30.84 -22.14 10.73
C SER A 187 -30.44 -20.82 10.07
N PRO A 188 -31.36 -19.85 9.95
CA PRO A 188 -31.01 -18.45 9.80
C PRO A 188 -30.77 -17.85 11.19
N GLN A 189 -29.51 -17.55 11.52
CA GLN A 189 -29.22 -16.58 12.59
C GLN A 189 -28.79 -15.26 11.96
N THR A 190 -29.82 -14.45 11.70
CA THR A 190 -29.75 -13.01 11.60
C THR A 190 -29.33 -12.46 12.97
N LEU A 191 -28.11 -11.92 13.06
CA LEU A 191 -27.76 -11.00 14.14
C LEU A 191 -27.60 -9.61 13.52
N THR A 192 -28.65 -8.82 13.70
CA THR A 192 -28.72 -7.39 13.41
C THR A 192 -28.00 -6.62 14.52
N PRO A 193 -26.89 -5.90 14.27
CA PRO A 193 -26.46 -4.86 15.18
C PRO A 193 -27.33 -3.62 14.97
N THR A 194 -28.15 -3.31 15.97
CA THR A 194 -28.83 -2.02 16.13
C THR A 194 -27.79 -0.94 16.37
N SER A 195 -27.49 -0.14 15.34
CA SER A 195 -26.85 1.17 15.54
C SER A 195 -27.92 2.25 15.40
N SER A 196 -28.39 2.71 16.55
CA SER A 196 -29.16 3.95 16.68
C SER A 196 -28.18 5.10 16.51
N SER A 197 -28.28 5.83 15.41
CA SER A 197 -27.67 7.15 15.26
C SER A 197 -28.76 8.13 14.90
N SER A 198 -29.31 8.78 15.93
CA SER A 198 -30.13 9.96 15.81
C SER A 198 -29.23 11.18 15.77
N TYR A 199 -29.18 11.89 14.63
CA TYR A 199 -28.69 13.27 14.63
C TYR A 199 -29.59 14.20 13.79
N PRO A 200 -29.71 15.46 14.22
CA PRO A 200 -30.75 16.38 13.79
C PRO A 200 -30.38 17.13 12.50
N TYR A 201 -31.40 17.46 11.72
CA TYR A 201 -31.34 18.37 10.58
C TYR A 201 -31.10 19.81 11.03
N PRO A 202 -30.19 20.53 10.35
CA PRO A 202 -30.39 21.92 9.94
C PRO A 202 -30.80 22.01 8.46
#